data_AF-A0A926Y7H8-F1
#
_entry.id   AF-A0A926Y7H8-F1
#
_cell.length_a   1.000
_cell.length_b   1.000
_cell.length_c   1.000
_cell.angle_alpha   90.00
_cell.angle_beta   90.00
_cell.angle_gamma   90.00
#
_symmetry.space_group_name_H-M   'P 1'
#
loop_
_entity.id
_entity.type
_entity.pdbx_description
1 polymer ?
#
loop_
_entity_poly.entity_id
_entity_poly.type
_entity_poly.pdbx_seq_one_letter_code
_entity_poly.pdbx_strand_id
1 'polypeptide(L)' 'MITVKVFYKDSGKPADSKKVALGIDGFFSGGVTKDQWTDEDGEAHFDTESCTGRIFVNGSIKYEGRIAGRMVVYI' A
#
# COMPACT_ATOMS: atom_id res chain seq x y z
N MET A 1 -6.11 -9.38 -6.31
CA MET A 1 -5.20 -8.28 -6.70
C MET A 1 -5.53 -7.01 -5.95
N ILE A 2 -4.53 -6.40 -5.33
CA ILE A 2 -4.62 -5.10 -4.65
C ILE A 2 -3.73 -4.11 -5.39
N THR A 3 -4.20 -2.88 -5.57
CA THR A 3 -3.40 -1.77 -6.10
C THR A 3 -3.39 -0.65 -5.07
N VAL A 4 -2.21 -0.19 -4.68
CA VAL A 4 -2.06 0.96 -3.78
C VAL A 4 -1.61 2.15 -4.61
N LYS A 5 -2.41 3.20 -4.63
CA LYS A 5 -2.09 4.47 -5.26
C LYS A 5 -1.67 5.49 -4.22
N VAL A 6 -0.49 6.08 -4.40
CA VAL A 6 0.13 7.00 -3.46
C VAL A 6 0.18 8.40 -4.05
N PHE A 7 -0.28 9.40 -3.30
CA PHE A 7 -0.22 10.81 -3.68
C PHE A 7 0.50 11.65 -2.63
N TYR A 8 1.23 12.68 -3.05
CA TYR A 8 1.69 13.72 -2.13
C TYR A 8 0.50 14.60 -1.72
N LYS A 9 0.25 14.72 -0.41
CA LYS A 9 -0.89 15.48 0.11
C LYS A 9 -0.89 16.94 -0.34
N ASP A 10 0.29 17.57 -0.35
CA ASP A 10 0.41 19.01 -0.60
C ASP A 10 0.19 19.39 -2.06
N SER A 11 0.56 18.51 -3.00
CA SER A 11 0.50 18.80 -4.44
C SER A 11 -0.59 18.04 -5.19
N GLY A 12 -1.15 16.98 -4.60
CA GLY A 12 -2.06 16.05 -5.27
C GLY A 12 -1.40 15.24 -6.39
N LYS A 13 -0.08 15.33 -6.56
CA LYS A 13 0.67 14.61 -7.60
C LYS A 13 0.93 13.16 -7.20
N PRO A 14 0.97 12.23 -8.16
CA PRO A 14 1.36 10.85 -7.89
C PRO A 14 2.77 10.80 -7.29
N ALA A 15 2.95 9.91 -6.33
CA ALA A 15 4.22 9.72 -5.67
C ALA A 15 4.96 8.52 -6.28
N ASP A 16 5.84 8.82 -7.24
CA ASP A 16 6.73 7.84 -7.88
C ASP A 16 7.85 7.37 -6.93
N SER A 17 8.35 6.16 -7.20
CA SER A 17 9.50 5.55 -6.54
C SER A 17 9.36 5.50 -5.00
N LYS A 18 8.16 5.17 -4.53
CA LYS A 18 7.85 4.95 -3.11
C LYS A 18 7.75 3.46 -2.81
N LYS A 19 8.39 3.07 -1.71
CA LYS A 19 8.40 1.71 -1.22
C LYS A 19 7.08 1.42 -0.51
N VAL A 20 6.29 0.49 -1.02
CA VAL A 20 5.00 0.09 -0.45
C VAL A 20 5.07 -1.35 0.02
N ALA A 21 4.53 -1.62 1.20
CA ALA A 21 4.33 -2.98 1.70
C ALA A 21 2.95 -3.10 2.37
N LEU A 22 2.35 -4.29 2.31
CA LEU A 22 1.11 -4.60 3.00
C LEU A 22 1.44 -5.46 4.22
N GLY A 23 1.06 -5.01 5.41
CA GLY A 23 0.98 -5.87 6.59
C GLY A 23 -0.38 -6.53 6.62
N ILE A 24 -0.44 -7.84 6.69
CA ILE A 24 -1.67 -8.63 6.77
C ILE A 24 -1.86 -9.02 8.24
N ASP A 25 -3.01 -8.70 8.80
CA ASP A 25 -3.35 -9.10 10.17
C ASP A 25 -3.90 -10.54 10.18
N GLY A 26 -3.38 -11.37 11.07
CA GLY A 26 -3.82 -12.75 11.26
C GLY A 26 -2.96 -13.46 12.30
N PHE A 27 -3.60 -14.19 13.23
CA PHE A 27 -2.91 -14.82 14.36
C PHE A 27 -1.95 -15.96 13.94
N PHE A 28 -2.23 -16.63 12.83
CA PHE A 28 -1.39 -17.72 12.27
C PHE A 28 -0.91 -17.48 10.83
N SER A 29 -1.46 -16.48 10.14
CA SER A 29 -1.19 -16.16 8.73
C SER A 29 -0.75 -14.71 8.50
N GLY A 30 -0.52 -13.96 9.59
CA GLY A 30 -0.07 -12.58 9.51
C GLY A 30 1.34 -12.47 8.95
N GLY A 31 1.67 -11.32 8.40
CA GLY A 31 2.99 -11.09 7.80
C GLY A 31 3.07 -9.76 7.07
N VAL A 32 4.25 -9.43 6.56
CA VAL A 32 4.46 -8.28 5.67
C VAL A 32 4.80 -8.82 4.29
N THR A 33 4.10 -8.34 3.27
CA THR A 33 4.39 -8.71 1.88
C THR A 33 5.80 -8.25 1.49
N LYS A 34 6.32 -8.78 0.37
CA LYS A 34 7.47 -8.16 -0.27
C LYS A 34 7.16 -6.71 -0.64
N ASP A 35 8.21 -5.92 -0.65
CA ASP A 35 8.13 -4.52 -1.04
C ASP A 35 7.83 -4.40 -2.53
N GLN A 36 6.95 -3.47 -2.87
CA GLN A 36 6.70 -3.01 -4.23
C GLN A 36 7.02 -1.54 -4.34
N TRP A 37 7.42 -1.10 -5.52
CA TRP A 37 7.70 0.30 -5.78
C TRP A 37 6.57 0.90 -6.59
N THR A 38 6.18 2.12 -6.24
CA THR A 38 5.25 2.88 -7.07
C THR A 38 5.90 3.28 -8.39
N ASP A 39 5.11 3.23 -9.46
CA ASP A 39 5.48 3.74 -10.79
C ASP A 39 5.21 5.26 -10.94
N GLU A 40 5.34 5.76 -12.17
CA GLU A 40 5.11 7.19 -12.51
C GLU A 40 3.68 7.66 -12.22
N ASP A 41 2.71 6.74 -12.21
CA ASP A 41 1.32 7.00 -11.84
C ASP A 41 1.08 6.90 -10.32
N GLY A 42 2.12 6.59 -9.55
CA GLY A 42 2.09 6.43 -8.11
C GLY A 42 1.48 5.11 -7.68
N GLU A 43 1.46 4.09 -8.54
CA GLU A 43 0.77 2.82 -8.29
C GLU A 43 1.75 1.68 -7.96
N ALA A 44 1.44 0.94 -6.91
CA ALA A 44 2.12 -0.29 -6.53
C ALA A 44 1.12 -1.46 -6.57
N HIS A 45 1.46 -2.52 -7.27
CA HIS A 45 0.57 -3.66 -7.50
C HIS A 45 0.99 -4.88 -6.68
N PHE A 46 0.01 -5.51 -6.03
CA PHE A 46 0.20 -6.69 -5.21
C PHE A 46 -0.71 -7.81 -5.71
N ASP A 47 -0.08 -8.95 -6.03
CA ASP A 47 -0.80 -10.18 -6.30
C ASP A 47 -1.19 -10.85 -4.97
N THR A 48 -2.20 -10.29 -4.34
CA THR A 48 -2.74 -10.72 -3.05
C THR A 48 -4.23 -10.50 -3.03
N GLU A 49 -4.93 -11.37 -2.31
CA GLU A 49 -6.36 -11.26 -2.06
C GLU A 49 -6.69 -10.13 -1.07
N SER A 50 -7.95 -9.70 -1.05
CA SER A 50 -8.40 -8.71 -0.08
C SER A 50 -8.14 -9.18 1.35
N CYS A 51 -7.65 -8.30 2.21
CA CYS A 51 -7.26 -8.64 3.58
C CYS A 51 -7.57 -7.50 4.56
N THR A 52 -7.41 -7.77 5.85
CA THR A 52 -7.38 -6.72 6.89
C THR A 52 -5.94 -6.52 7.32
N GLY A 53 -5.52 -5.27 7.51
CA GLY A 53 -4.12 -4.99 7.82
C GLY A 53 -3.73 -3.53 7.67
N ARG A 54 -2.44 -3.32 7.39
CA ARG A 54 -1.80 -2.00 7.34
C ARG A 54 -1.10 -1.79 5.99
N ILE A 55 -1.14 -0.56 5.48
CA ILE A 55 -0.34 -0.15 4.31
C ILE A 55 0.83 0.69 4.82
N PHE A 56 2.04 0.27 4.47
CA PHE A 56 3.27 0.97 4.78
C PHE A 56 3.77 1.67 3.51
N VAL A 57 4.13 2.95 3.63
CA VAL A 57 4.82 3.69 2.57
C VAL A 57 6.13 4.23 3.16
N ASN A 58 7.26 3.85 2.56
CA ASN A 58 8.61 4.10 3.07
C ASN A 58 8.76 3.73 4.56
N GLY A 59 8.15 2.61 4.97
CA GLY A 59 8.19 2.10 6.35
C GLY A 59 7.22 2.78 7.33
N SER A 60 6.51 3.85 6.92
CA SER A 60 5.51 4.52 7.75
C SER A 60 4.11 3.99 7.46
N ILE A 61 3.30 3.75 8.49
CA ILE A 61 1.90 3.35 8.33
C ILE A 61 1.10 4.54 7.77
N LYS A 62 0.38 4.31 6.67
CA LYS A 62 -0.49 5.30 6.02
C LYS A 62 -1.97 4.91 5.99
N TYR A 63 -2.26 3.63 6.24
CA TYR A 63 -3.62 3.12 6.34
C TYR A 63 -3.66 1.91 7.26
N GLU A 64 -4.76 1.73 7.97
CA GLU A 64 -5.09 0.54 8.76
C GLU A 64 -6.57 0.20 8.57
N GLY A 65 -6.88 -1.08 8.34
CA GLY A 65 -8.24 -1.56 8.12
C GLY A 65 -8.34 -2.57 6.97
N ARG A 66 -9.49 -2.59 6.31
CA ARG A 66 -9.74 -3.52 5.18
C ARG A 66 -9.07 -3.00 3.91
N ILE A 67 -8.16 -3.79 3.37
CA ILE A 67 -7.40 -3.53 2.15
C ILE A 67 -8.02 -4.39 1.04
N ALA A 68 -8.65 -3.75 0.05
CA ALA A 68 -9.32 -4.45 -1.04
C ALA A 68 -9.32 -3.60 -2.32
N GLY A 69 -9.15 -4.25 -3.48
CA GLY A 69 -9.19 -3.57 -4.77
C GLY A 69 -8.14 -2.46 -4.89
N ARG A 70 -8.59 -1.22 -5.17
CA ARG A 70 -7.72 -0.04 -5.27
C ARG A 70 -7.78 0.79 -4.00
N MET A 71 -6.64 0.90 -3.32
CA MET A 71 -6.47 1.72 -2.13
C MET A 71 -5.78 3.03 -2.50
N VAL A 72 -6.29 4.15 -2.02
CA VAL A 72 -5.66 5.47 -2.20
C VAL A 72 -5.11 5.93 -0.86
N VAL A 73 -3.82 6.27 -0.83
CA VAL A 73 -3.13 6.78 0.37
C VAL A 73 -2.40 8.08 0.05
N TYR A 74 -2.35 8.97 1.03
CA TYR A 74 -1.67 10.25 0.93
C TYR A 74 -0.43 10.25 1.82
N ILE A 75 0.70 10.73 1.28
CA ILE A 75 1.95 10.91 2.01
C ILE A 75 2.29 12.37 2.22
#